data_AF-A0AA36I5H0-F1
#
_entry.id   AF-A0AA36I5H0-F1
#
_cell.length_a   1.000
_cell.length_b   1.000
_cell.length_c   1.000
_cell.angle_alpha   90.00
_cell.angle_beta   90.00
_cell.angle_gamma   90.00
#
_symmetry.space_group_name_H-M   'P 1'
#
loop_
_entity.id
_entity.type
_entity.pdbx_description
1 polymer ?
#
loop_
_entity_poly.entity_id
_entity_poly.type
_entity_poly.pdbx_seq_one_letter_code
_entity_poly.pdbx_strand_id
1 'polypeptide(L)'
;MAKIWCKDVVDEIRARVTSASWHDPHNGGTYSFLDDSADDVLQIQRVTANKKYTDKMTFTFTKQGHKKACAVHACSESQVFSIADFSTNYCNLRNLYCGSEDGCKPVRHDFSSEELDISPSMGAGNDKSACIAGATKDALVVDV
;
A
#
# COMPACT_ATOMS: atom_id res chain seq x y z
N MET A 1 4.28 5.32 17.47
CA MET A 1 3.36 4.38 16.81
C MET A 1 1.96 4.47 17.39
N ALA A 2 1.01 4.96 16.61
CA ALA A 2 -0.40 5.02 17.02
C ALA A 2 -1.02 3.60 17.00
N LYS A 3 -1.69 3.23 18.09
CA LYS A 3 -2.41 1.96 18.20
C LYS A 3 -3.66 1.99 17.30
N ILE A 4 -3.81 1.01 16.41
CA ILE A 4 -4.90 0.94 15.40
C ILE A 4 -5.62 -0.41 15.42
N TRP A 5 -6.94 -0.42 15.20
CA TRP A 5 -7.69 -1.68 15.01
C TRP A 5 -7.59 -2.15 13.56
N CYS A 6 -7.67 -3.46 13.30
CA CYS A 6 -7.73 -3.95 11.93
C CYS A 6 -8.90 -3.36 11.14
N LYS A 7 -10.04 -3.13 11.80
CA LYS A 7 -11.18 -2.47 11.18
C LYS A 7 -10.82 -1.08 10.64
N ASP A 8 -10.08 -0.28 11.40
CA ASP A 8 -9.70 1.07 10.98
C ASP A 8 -8.72 1.01 9.78
N VAL A 9 -7.82 0.02 9.75
CA VAL A 9 -6.91 -0.22 8.60
C VAL A 9 -7.70 -0.62 7.36
N VAL A 10 -8.65 -1.55 7.50
CA VAL A 10 -9.52 -2.01 6.42
C VAL A 10 -10.40 -0.86 5.89
N ASP A 11 -10.97 -0.05 6.79
CA ASP A 11 -11.81 1.10 6.42
C ASP A 11 -10.99 2.17 5.69
N GLU A 12 -9.71 2.37 6.02
CA GLU A 12 -8.79 3.24 5.28
C GLU A 12 -8.49 2.70 3.88
N ILE A 13 -8.17 1.40 3.74
CA ILE A 13 -7.93 0.78 2.44
C ILE A 13 -9.18 0.88 1.55
N ARG A 14 -10.36 0.57 2.11
CA ARG A 14 -11.66 0.77 1.42
C ARG A 14 -11.87 2.20 0.99
N ALA A 15 -11.53 3.16 1.83
CA ALA A 15 -11.64 4.56 1.48
C ALA A 15 -10.70 4.95 0.32
N ARG A 16 -9.46 4.46 0.28
CA ARG A 16 -8.53 4.70 -0.84
C ARG A 16 -9.02 4.10 -2.16
N VAL A 17 -9.47 2.85 -2.13
CA VAL A 17 -9.93 2.13 -3.34
C VAL A 17 -11.19 2.75 -3.94
N THR A 18 -12.07 3.32 -3.11
CA THR A 18 -13.36 3.86 -3.54
C THR A 18 -13.38 5.38 -3.71
N SER A 19 -12.34 6.08 -3.28
CA SER A 19 -12.30 7.54 -3.33
C SER A 19 -12.12 8.06 -4.75
N ALA A 20 -12.89 9.10 -5.10
CA ALA A 20 -12.70 9.86 -6.33
C ALA A 20 -11.56 10.91 -6.21
N SER A 21 -11.16 11.28 -4.99
CA SER A 21 -10.18 12.34 -4.72
C SER A 21 -8.80 11.83 -4.34
N TRP A 22 -8.70 10.56 -3.94
CA TRP A 22 -7.43 9.90 -3.66
C TRP A 22 -6.92 9.24 -4.94
N HIS A 23 -5.62 9.34 -5.18
CA HIS A 23 -4.96 8.77 -6.35
C HIS A 23 -3.70 8.03 -5.91
N ASP A 24 -3.37 6.96 -6.63
CA ASP A 24 -2.11 6.22 -6.45
C ASP A 24 -0.92 7.20 -6.54
N PRO A 25 -0.19 7.42 -5.43
CA PRO A 25 0.89 8.40 -5.40
C PRO A 25 2.13 7.91 -6.15
N HIS A 26 2.21 6.65 -6.58
CA HIS A 26 3.38 6.14 -7.30
C HIS A 26 3.34 6.48 -8.80
N ASN A 27 2.34 5.96 -9.51
CA ASN A 27 2.22 6.15 -10.96
C ASN A 27 0.79 6.35 -11.45
N GLY A 28 -0.11 6.78 -10.57
CA GLY A 28 -1.49 7.13 -10.92
C GLY A 28 -2.36 5.94 -11.34
N GLY A 29 -2.05 4.72 -10.89
CA GLY A 29 -2.92 3.57 -11.10
C GLY A 29 -4.31 3.73 -10.46
N THR A 30 -5.27 2.99 -11.01
CA THR A 30 -6.63 2.88 -10.47
C THR A 30 -6.79 1.55 -9.76
N TYR A 31 -7.26 1.59 -8.51
CA TYR A 31 -7.58 0.40 -7.73
C TYR A 31 -9.07 0.05 -7.83
N SER A 32 -9.41 -1.23 -7.76
CA SER A 32 -10.79 -1.70 -7.64
C SER A 32 -10.85 -3.02 -6.88
N PHE A 33 -11.96 -3.29 -6.20
CA PHE A 33 -12.15 -4.56 -5.51
C PHE A 33 -12.43 -5.71 -6.49
N LEU A 34 -11.79 -6.84 -6.21
CA LEU A 34 -12.21 -8.16 -6.69
C LEU A 34 -13.17 -8.81 -5.69
N ASP A 35 -12.88 -8.64 -4.39
CA ASP A 35 -13.73 -9.04 -3.28
C ASP A 35 -13.41 -8.17 -2.04
N ASP A 36 -14.43 -7.54 -1.46
CA ASP A 36 -14.35 -6.76 -0.21
C ASP A 36 -15.41 -7.16 0.81
N SER A 37 -16.04 -8.33 0.62
CA SER A 37 -17.17 -8.80 1.43
C SER A 37 -16.80 -9.17 2.87
N ALA A 38 -15.52 -9.41 3.14
CA ALA A 38 -14.99 -9.78 4.45
C ALA A 38 -14.16 -8.66 5.09
N ASP A 39 -14.06 -8.66 6.42
CA ASP A 39 -13.28 -7.68 7.19
C ASP A 39 -11.85 -8.17 7.53
N ASP A 40 -11.54 -9.43 7.30
CA ASP A 40 -10.24 -10.05 7.55
C ASP A 40 -9.45 -10.37 6.27
N VAL A 41 -10.08 -10.22 5.09
CA VAL A 41 -9.43 -10.34 3.79
C VAL A 41 -10.00 -9.33 2.79
N LEU A 42 -9.11 -8.70 2.02
CA LEU A 42 -9.48 -7.88 0.85
C LEU A 42 -8.73 -8.39 -0.37
N GLN A 43 -9.44 -8.55 -1.49
CA GLN A 43 -8.86 -8.80 -2.80
C GLN A 43 -9.05 -7.59 -3.68
N ILE A 44 -7.95 -7.03 -4.17
CA ILE A 44 -7.91 -5.77 -4.87
C ILE A 44 -7.14 -5.99 -6.18
N GLN A 45 -7.55 -5.35 -7.26
CA GLN A 45 -6.73 -5.21 -8.44
C GLN A 45 -6.33 -3.76 -8.63
N ARG A 46 -5.20 -3.53 -9.29
CA ARG A 46 -4.77 -2.21 -9.73
C ARG A 46 -4.42 -2.25 -11.20
N VAL A 47 -4.94 -1.28 -11.94
CA VAL A 47 -4.58 -1.05 -13.34
C VAL A 47 -3.70 0.20 -13.40
N THR A 48 -2.52 0.07 -14.01
CA THR A 48 -1.61 1.20 -14.25
C THR A 48 -2.27 2.34 -15.03
N ALA A 49 -1.80 3.58 -14.86
CA ALA A 49 -2.35 4.74 -15.58
C ALA A 49 -2.34 4.57 -17.11
N ASN A 50 -1.32 3.90 -17.66
CA ASN A 50 -1.22 3.60 -19.09
C ASN A 50 -2.01 2.35 -19.53
N LYS A 51 -2.70 1.69 -18.60
CA LYS A 51 -3.55 0.51 -18.79
C LYS A 51 -2.82 -0.74 -19.32
N LYS A 52 -1.49 -0.81 -19.21
CA LYS A 52 -0.71 -1.94 -19.73
C LYS A 52 -0.57 -3.09 -18.75
N TYR A 53 -0.55 -2.78 -17.46
CA TYR A 53 -0.31 -3.74 -16.39
C TYR A 53 -1.50 -3.74 -15.43
N THR A 54 -1.92 -4.95 -15.08
CA THR A 54 -2.87 -5.23 -14.01
C THR A 54 -2.15 -6.06 -12.96
N ASP A 55 -2.16 -5.58 -11.73
CA ASP A 55 -1.64 -6.30 -10.57
C ASP A 55 -2.83 -6.75 -9.71
N LYS A 56 -2.79 -7.97 -9.19
CA LYS A 56 -3.75 -8.47 -8.20
C LYS A 56 -3.09 -8.51 -6.84
N MET A 57 -3.85 -8.11 -5.83
CA MET A 57 -3.39 -8.00 -4.46
C MET A 57 -4.36 -8.71 -3.53
N THR A 58 -3.80 -9.39 -2.54
CA THR A 58 -4.56 -9.93 -1.42
C THR A 58 -3.98 -9.36 -0.14
N PHE A 59 -4.83 -8.81 0.71
CA PHE A 59 -4.51 -8.38 2.06
C PHE A 59 -5.25 -9.27 3.05
N THR A 60 -4.57 -9.71 4.11
CA THR A 60 -5.19 -10.39 5.25
C THR A 60 -4.87 -9.65 6.55
N PHE A 61 -5.85 -9.57 7.44
CA PHE A 61 -5.80 -8.76 8.65
C PHE A 61 -6.01 -9.62 9.89
N THR A 62 -5.01 -9.68 10.76
CA THR A 62 -5.06 -10.48 11.98
C THR A 62 -5.08 -9.58 13.22
N LYS A 63 -6.16 -9.69 14.00
CA LYS A 63 -6.30 -9.00 15.30
C LYS A 63 -5.28 -9.55 16.30
N GLN A 64 -4.61 -8.66 17.04
CA GLN A 64 -3.64 -9.04 18.06
C GLN A 64 -4.29 -9.19 19.45
N GLY A 65 -5.23 -10.12 19.55
CA GLY A 65 -6.05 -10.34 20.75
C GLY A 65 -6.90 -9.11 21.10
N HIS A 66 -6.86 -8.69 22.37
CA HIS A 66 -7.54 -7.47 22.85
C HIS A 66 -6.71 -6.19 22.68
N LYS A 67 -5.51 -6.28 22.12
CA LYS A 67 -4.66 -5.11 21.88
C LYS A 67 -5.20 -4.35 20.66
N LYS A 68 -5.21 -3.02 20.75
CA LYS A 68 -5.43 -2.14 19.60
C LYS A 68 -4.20 -2.18 18.68
N ALA A 69 -4.04 -3.29 17.98
CA ALA A 69 -3.00 -3.53 17.00
C ALA A 69 -3.53 -4.47 15.90
N CYS A 70 -3.06 -4.25 14.68
CA CYS A 70 -3.38 -5.07 13.53
C CYS A 70 -2.10 -5.60 12.88
N ALA A 71 -2.03 -6.92 12.65
CA ALA A 71 -1.04 -7.48 11.74
C ALA A 71 -1.64 -7.56 10.33
N VAL A 72 -0.90 -7.09 9.34
CA VAL A 72 -1.28 -7.12 7.93
C VAL A 72 -0.30 -8.01 7.19
N HIS A 73 -0.81 -8.99 6.46
CA HIS A 73 -0.01 -9.72 5.48
C HIS A 73 -0.59 -9.42 4.09
N ALA A 74 0.28 -9.12 3.12
CA ALA A 74 -0.17 -8.74 1.80
C ALA A 74 0.78 -9.24 0.71
N CYS A 75 0.20 -9.58 -0.44
CA CYS A 75 0.92 -10.01 -1.62
C CYS A 75 0.37 -9.26 -2.84
N SER A 76 1.24 -8.86 -3.77
CA SER A 76 0.89 -8.25 -5.06
C SER A 76 1.57 -9.01 -6.17
N GLU A 77 0.81 -9.35 -7.22
CA GLU A 77 1.30 -10.09 -8.37
C GLU A 77 0.80 -9.48 -9.68
N SER A 78 1.74 -9.13 -10.55
CA SER A 78 1.45 -8.73 -11.94
C SER A 78 0.82 -9.89 -12.71
N GLN A 79 -0.28 -9.62 -13.41
CA GLN A 79 -0.97 -10.60 -14.26
C GLN A 79 -0.33 -10.73 -15.66
N VAL A 80 0.85 -10.13 -15.84
CA VAL A 80 1.68 -10.25 -17.04
C VAL A 80 3.13 -10.45 -16.64
N PHE A 81 3.92 -11.04 -17.54
CA PHE A 81 5.36 -11.23 -17.33
C PHE A 81 6.08 -9.87 -17.28
N SER A 82 6.76 -9.59 -16.17
CA SER A 82 7.62 -8.42 -16.00
C SER A 82 9.04 -8.87 -15.65
N ILE A 83 10.04 -8.34 -16.36
CA ILE A 83 11.46 -8.66 -16.14
C ILE A 83 12.04 -7.81 -15.00
N ALA A 84 11.52 -6.59 -14.81
CA ALA A 84 11.95 -5.65 -13.79
C ALA A 84 10.74 -4.86 -13.30
N ASP A 85 10.47 -4.94 -12.00
CA ASP A 85 9.27 -4.34 -11.38
C ASP A 85 9.50 -2.90 -10.89
N PHE A 86 10.75 -2.52 -10.60
CA PHE A 86 11.11 -1.21 -10.02
C PHE A 86 10.27 -0.82 -8.79
N SER A 87 9.98 -1.81 -7.94
CA SER A 87 9.15 -1.69 -6.74
C SER A 87 7.67 -1.41 -7.01
N THR A 88 7.17 -1.51 -8.24
CA THR A 88 5.76 -1.26 -8.56
C THR A 88 4.83 -2.14 -7.72
N ASN A 89 5.05 -3.45 -7.66
CA ASN A 89 4.21 -4.36 -6.87
C ASN A 89 4.28 -4.07 -5.38
N TYR A 90 5.48 -3.74 -4.87
CA TYR A 90 5.66 -3.32 -3.48
C TYR A 90 4.90 -2.00 -3.18
N CYS A 91 5.02 -1.00 -4.05
CA CYS A 91 4.35 0.28 -3.89
C CYS A 91 2.83 0.16 -4.03
N ASN A 92 2.33 -0.75 -4.86
CA ASN A 92 0.91 -1.04 -4.96
C ASN A 92 0.32 -1.41 -3.59
N LEU A 93 1.03 -2.26 -2.84
CA LEU A 93 0.64 -2.66 -1.50
C LEU A 93 0.79 -1.51 -0.52
N ARG A 94 2.00 -0.93 -0.46
CA ARG A 94 2.34 0.11 0.50
C ARG A 94 1.42 1.31 0.42
N ASN A 95 1.08 1.75 -0.78
CA ASN A 95 0.25 2.92 -0.99
C ASN A 95 -1.19 2.74 -0.47
N LEU A 96 -1.64 1.53 -0.18
CA LEU A 96 -2.95 1.28 0.41
C LEU A 96 -2.96 1.35 1.94
N TYR A 97 -1.82 1.10 2.61
CA TYR A 97 -1.75 1.11 4.09
C TYR A 97 -0.82 2.19 4.69
N CYS A 98 -0.04 2.91 3.89
CA CYS A 98 0.89 3.92 4.40
C CYS A 98 0.18 5.10 5.11
N GLY A 99 0.76 5.61 6.19
CA GLY A 99 0.26 6.79 6.91
C GLY A 99 0.90 8.11 6.50
N SER A 100 0.61 9.17 7.26
CA SER A 100 1.22 10.49 7.05
C SER A 100 2.72 10.52 7.34
N GLU A 101 3.20 9.75 8.34
CA GLU A 101 4.64 9.56 8.63
C GLU A 101 5.41 8.94 7.45
N ASP A 102 4.68 8.23 6.59
CA ASP A 102 5.17 7.55 5.40
C ASP A 102 5.09 8.42 4.13
N GLY A 103 4.68 9.69 4.26
CA GLY A 103 4.48 10.65 3.18
C GLY A 103 3.13 10.53 2.47
N CYS A 104 2.24 9.63 2.92
CA CYS A 104 0.93 9.45 2.32
C CYS A 104 -0.10 10.44 2.87
N LYS A 105 -1.20 10.62 2.13
CA LYS A 105 -2.37 11.38 2.59
C LYS A 105 -3.48 10.42 2.97
N PRO A 106 -3.74 10.21 4.28
CA PRO A 106 -4.85 9.38 4.73
C PRO A 106 -6.20 9.88 4.21
N VAL A 107 -7.15 8.97 3.99
CA VAL A 107 -8.51 9.29 3.54
C VAL A 107 -9.49 9.31 4.71
N ARG A 108 -9.39 8.35 5.62
CA ARG A 108 -10.24 8.17 6.82
C ARG A 108 -9.46 8.02 8.11
N HIS A 109 -8.43 7.18 8.11
CA HIS A 109 -7.66 6.85 9.32
C HIS A 109 -6.17 7.01 9.06
N ASP A 110 -5.50 7.74 9.94
CA ASP A 110 -4.04 7.86 9.94
C ASP A 110 -3.43 6.92 10.98
N PHE A 111 -2.36 6.23 10.60
CA PHE A 111 -1.63 5.30 11.45
C PHE A 111 -0.21 5.07 10.94
N SER A 112 0.69 4.68 11.84
CA SER A 112 2.06 4.27 11.51
C SER A 112 2.10 2.77 11.24
N SER A 113 2.92 2.34 10.28
CA SER A 113 3.15 0.93 9.98
C SER A 113 4.63 0.56 10.13
N GLU A 114 4.89 -0.66 10.58
CA GLU A 114 6.24 -1.25 10.63
C GLU A 114 6.24 -2.49 9.73
N GLU A 115 7.15 -2.51 8.75
CA GLU A 115 7.32 -3.63 7.83
C GLU A 115 8.30 -4.62 8.45
N LEU A 116 7.80 -5.78 8.87
CA LEU A 116 8.61 -6.78 9.59
C LEU A 116 9.31 -7.76 8.64
N ASP A 117 8.65 -8.10 7.53
CA ASP A 117 9.17 -9.03 6.53
C ASP A 117 8.72 -8.59 5.13
N ILE A 118 9.67 -8.52 4.21
CA ILE A 118 9.45 -8.17 2.81
C ILE A 118 10.21 -9.19 1.96
N SER A 119 9.45 -10.01 1.23
CA SER A 119 9.98 -11.09 0.40
C SER A 119 9.70 -10.83 -1.09
N PRO A 120 10.55 -10.06 -1.79
CA PRO A 120 10.37 -9.79 -3.21
C PRO A 120 10.74 -11.01 -4.06
N SER A 121 10.02 -11.23 -5.16
CA SER A 121 10.45 -12.18 -6.19
C SER A 121 11.76 -11.71 -6.86
N MET A 122 12.47 -12.63 -7.50
CA MET A 122 13.70 -12.30 -8.22
C MET A 122 13.45 -11.21 -9.28
N GLY A 123 14.20 -10.10 -9.20
CA GLY A 123 14.03 -8.94 -10.09
C GLY A 123 12.97 -7.93 -9.64
N ALA A 124 12.26 -8.20 -8.54
CA ALA A 124 11.35 -7.24 -7.91
C ALA A 124 12.09 -6.33 -6.91
N GLY A 125 11.68 -5.06 -6.86
CA GLY A 125 12.21 -4.07 -5.93
C GLY A 125 11.32 -3.92 -4.68
N ASN A 126 11.86 -3.31 -3.64
CA ASN A 126 11.16 -2.96 -2.39
C ASN A 126 11.59 -1.58 -1.87
N ASP A 127 11.93 -0.66 -2.78
CA ASP A 127 12.33 0.69 -2.43
C ASP A 127 11.13 1.54 -2.00
N LYS A 128 11.02 1.74 -0.69
CA LYS A 128 10.03 2.61 -0.02
C LYS A 128 10.00 4.03 -0.57
N SER A 129 11.17 4.58 -0.91
CA SER A 129 11.28 5.95 -1.40
C SER A 129 10.73 6.12 -2.82
N ALA A 130 10.61 5.03 -3.58
CA ALA A 130 10.04 5.06 -4.93
C ALA A 130 8.51 5.22 -4.93
N CYS A 131 7.82 4.93 -3.83
CA CYS A 131 6.36 4.78 -3.82
C CYS A 131 5.55 6.07 -3.87
N ILE A 132 6.15 7.22 -3.52
CA ILE A 132 5.47 8.51 -3.47
C ILE A 132 6.14 9.46 -4.47
N ALA A 133 5.47 9.73 -5.59
CA ALA A 133 5.91 10.71 -6.57
C ALA A 133 5.95 12.11 -5.93
N GLY A 134 7.11 12.74 -5.96
CA GLY A 134 7.31 14.05 -5.35
C GLY A 134 7.72 14.04 -3.87
N ALA A 135 8.07 12.88 -3.29
CA ALA A 135 8.98 12.81 -2.15
C ALA A 135 10.36 13.32 -2.59
N THR A 136 10.44 14.61 -2.86
CA THR A 136 11.69 15.32 -3.03
C THR A 136 12.53 15.04 -1.81
N LYS A 137 13.81 14.76 -2.07
CA LYS A 137 14.86 14.67 -1.08
C LYS A 137 14.98 16.03 -0.38
N ASP A 138 14.07 16.35 0.54
CA ASP A 138 14.37 17.27 1.63
C ASP A 138 15.22 16.50 2.64
N ALA A 139 16.34 15.97 2.16
CA ALA A 139 17.51 15.80 2.98
C ALA A 139 17.90 17.24 3.34
N LEU A 140 17.53 17.65 4.54
CA LEU A 140 18.10 18.79 5.23
C LEU A 140 19.62 18.65 5.13
N VAL A 141 20.24 19.35 4.18
CA VAL A 141 21.69 19.53 4.15
C VAL A 141 21.96 20.53 5.26
N VAL A 142 22.26 20.02 6.46
CA VAL A 142 23.02 20.79 7.44
C VAL A 142 24.46 20.34 7.28
N ASP A 143 25.26 21.16 6.62
CA ASP A 143 26.69 21.16 6.84
C ASP A 143 27.09 22.57 7.29
N VAL A 144 27.89 22.60 8.35
CA VAL A 144 28.41 23.76 9.08
C VAL A 144 29.50 24.46 8.28
#